data_AF-A0AAN6Z172-F1
#
_entry.id   AF-A0AAN6Z172-F1
#
_cell.length_a   1.000
_cell.length_b   1.000
_cell.length_c   1.000
_cell.angle_alpha   90.00
_cell.angle_beta   90.00
_cell.angle_gamma   90.00
#
_symmetry.space_group_name_H-M   'P 1'
#
loop_
_entity.id
_entity.type
_entity.pdbx_description
1 polymer ?
#
loop_
_entity_poly.entity_id
_entity_poly.type
_entity_poly.pdbx_seq_one_letter_code
_entity_poly.pdbx_strand_id
1 'polypeptide(L)'
;MRRIDPALRPCGSAVLGGFDMNKQGEQAANFDTFAATLRSHFAADKSKVYFLSAAPGCSYPDKSVHPGYLVQSNFVWPRFYDDPEYGIASVRDSTAFQTRIYIGLSARLDTVFGLLGPPVREKLWGVMLAPDNGAGGMVTGLLVLIKEFLRLRLKCAGKREVVG
;
A
#
# COMPACT_ATOMS: atom_id res chain seq x y z
N MET A 1 -34.28 -7.09 7.46
CA MET A 1 -32.89 -7.60 7.63
C MET A 1 -32.80 -8.98 7.01
N ARG A 2 -31.93 -9.17 6.00
CA ARG A 2 -31.69 -10.49 5.39
C ARG A 2 -31.01 -11.37 6.44
N ARG A 3 -31.59 -12.53 6.80
CA ARG A 3 -30.89 -13.51 7.64
C ARG A 3 -29.65 -13.97 6.87
N ILE A 4 -28.47 -13.76 7.46
CA ILE A 4 -27.22 -14.27 6.91
C ILE A 4 -27.04 -15.68 7.46
N ASP A 5 -26.99 -16.66 6.56
CA ASP A 5 -26.74 -18.06 6.91
C ASP A 5 -25.34 -18.19 7.54
N PRO A 6 -25.21 -18.77 8.75
CA PRO A 6 -23.92 -19.04 9.38
C PRO A 6 -22.97 -19.87 8.50
N ALA A 7 -23.50 -20.74 7.62
CA ALA A 7 -22.70 -21.51 6.67
C ALA A 7 -22.01 -20.63 5.62
N LEU A 8 -22.49 -19.41 5.39
CA LEU A 8 -21.91 -18.43 4.47
C LEU A 8 -20.89 -17.50 5.16
N ARG A 9 -20.43 -17.84 6.37
CA ARG A 9 -19.39 -17.10 7.10
C ARG A 9 -18.12 -17.95 7.21
N PRO A 10 -17.18 -17.84 6.25
CA PRO A 10 -15.94 -18.62 6.27
C PRO A 10 -15.10 -18.44 7.55
N CYS A 11 -15.22 -17.29 8.20
CA CYS A 11 -14.55 -16.98 9.47
C CYS A 11 -15.48 -17.09 10.70
N GLY A 12 -16.61 -17.78 10.58
CA GLY A 12 -17.59 -17.92 11.67
C GLY A 12 -18.05 -16.56 12.22
N SER A 13 -18.06 -16.40 13.55
CA SER A 13 -18.49 -15.16 14.21
C SER A 13 -17.47 -14.02 14.17
N ALA A 14 -16.26 -14.24 13.64
CA ALA A 14 -15.25 -13.19 13.57
C ALA A 14 -15.72 -12.02 12.70
N VAL A 15 -15.32 -10.81 13.10
CA VAL A 15 -15.59 -9.57 12.37
C VAL A 15 -14.27 -8.98 11.90
N LEU A 16 -14.05 -9.01 10.58
CA LEU A 16 -12.83 -8.48 9.96
C LEU A 16 -12.64 -6.98 10.26
N GLY A 17 -11.39 -6.55 10.37
CA GLY A 17 -11.03 -5.14 10.55
C GLY A 17 -10.91 -4.36 9.24
N GLY A 18 -10.91 -5.05 8.09
CA GLY A 18 -10.65 -4.44 6.80
C GLY A 18 -10.36 -5.44 5.70
N PHE A 19 -10.00 -4.92 4.52
CA PHE A 19 -9.63 -5.71 3.34
C PHE A 19 -8.34 -5.19 2.72
N ASP A 20 -7.46 -6.12 2.35
CA ASP A 20 -6.20 -5.84 1.65
C ASP A 20 -6.29 -6.24 0.17
N MET A 21 -5.92 -5.33 -0.72
CA MET A 21 -5.83 -5.59 -2.15
C MET A 21 -4.41 -6.04 -2.51
N ASN A 22 -4.18 -7.35 -2.48
CA ASN A 22 -2.95 -7.99 -2.92
C ASN A 22 -3.12 -8.74 -4.25
N LYS A 23 -3.68 -8.06 -5.25
CA LYS A 23 -3.74 -8.57 -6.62
C LYS A 23 -2.35 -8.47 -7.26
N GLN A 24 -1.90 -9.53 -7.94
CA GLN A 24 -0.57 -9.59 -8.57
C GLN A 24 -0.58 -9.69 -10.10
N GLY A 25 -1.74 -9.90 -10.74
CA GLY A 25 -1.86 -9.96 -12.21
C GLY A 25 -2.15 -8.60 -12.86
N GLU A 26 -2.11 -8.53 -14.19
CA GLU A 26 -2.59 -7.38 -14.96
C GLU A 26 -4.13 -7.31 -14.99
N GLN A 27 -4.71 -6.19 -15.44
CA GLN A 27 -6.17 -5.93 -15.53
C GLN A 27 -6.88 -5.75 -14.19
N ALA A 28 -6.94 -4.50 -13.72
CA ALA A 28 -7.63 -4.14 -12.49
C ALA A 28 -8.99 -3.48 -12.82
N ALA A 29 -9.92 -4.19 -13.44
CA ALA A 29 -11.25 -3.64 -13.72
C ALA A 29 -12.12 -3.58 -12.44
N ASN A 30 -12.92 -2.52 -12.31
CA ASN A 30 -13.94 -2.31 -11.28
C ASN A 30 -13.46 -2.25 -9.82
N PHE A 31 -12.14 -2.22 -9.56
CA PHE A 31 -11.63 -2.17 -8.19
C PHE A 31 -11.82 -0.81 -7.52
N ASP A 32 -11.94 0.27 -8.29
CA ASP A 32 -12.41 1.56 -7.81
C ASP A 32 -13.84 1.50 -7.26
N THR A 33 -14.75 0.87 -8.01
CA THR A 33 -16.15 0.70 -7.63
C THR A 33 -16.24 -0.22 -6.41
N PHE A 34 -15.48 -1.31 -6.40
CA PHE A 34 -15.38 -2.20 -5.25
C PHE A 34 -14.94 -1.46 -3.97
N ALA A 35 -13.87 -0.66 -4.05
CA ALA A 35 -13.43 0.15 -2.91
C ALA A 35 -14.50 1.15 -2.46
N ALA A 36 -15.17 1.82 -3.42
CA ALA A 36 -16.22 2.79 -3.11
C ALA A 36 -17.43 2.14 -2.43
N THR A 37 -17.82 0.94 -2.87
CA THR A 37 -18.89 0.16 -2.22
C THR A 37 -18.51 -0.25 -0.80
N LEU A 38 -17.27 -0.73 -0.58
CA LEU A 38 -16.78 -1.02 0.78
C LEU A 38 -16.81 0.22 1.67
N ARG A 39 -16.35 1.36 1.17
CA ARG A 39 -16.39 2.63 1.90
C ARG A 39 -17.81 3.05 2.27
N SER A 40 -18.78 2.86 1.38
CA SER A 40 -20.20 3.09 1.66
C SER A 40 -20.70 2.20 2.81
N HIS A 41 -20.38 0.91 2.79
CA HIS A 41 -20.74 -0.01 3.88
C HIS A 41 -20.07 0.35 5.20
N PHE A 42 -18.79 0.74 5.18
CA PHE A 42 -18.07 1.16 6.38
C PHE A 42 -18.66 2.43 6.99
N ALA A 43 -19.11 3.37 6.15
CA ALA A 43 -19.76 4.58 6.62
C ALA A 43 -21.12 4.31 7.26
N ALA A 44 -21.82 3.23 6.88
CA ALA A 44 -23.11 2.85 7.43
C ALA A 44 -23.00 2.20 8.82
N ASP A 45 -21.89 1.51 9.12
CA ASP A 45 -21.64 0.92 10.43
C ASP A 45 -20.83 1.88 11.32
N LYS A 46 -21.52 2.49 12.29
CA LYS A 46 -20.90 3.43 13.25
C LYS A 46 -20.22 2.74 14.43
N SER A 47 -20.35 1.42 14.58
CA SER A 47 -19.84 0.69 15.74
C SER A 47 -18.35 0.37 15.63
N LYS A 48 -17.78 0.42 14.43
CA LYS A 48 -16.40 -0.01 14.16
C LYS A 48 -15.76 0.81 13.04
N VAL A 49 -14.45 1.02 13.16
CA VAL A 49 -13.62 1.55 12.08
C VAL A 49 -13.10 0.39 11.23
N TYR A 50 -13.28 0.51 9.91
CA TYR A 50 -12.81 -0.46 8.93
C TYR A 50 -11.71 0.13 8.05
N PHE A 51 -10.71 -0.68 7.73
CA PHE A 51 -9.55 -0.27 6.95
C PHE A 51 -9.57 -0.88 5.54
N LEU A 52 -9.11 -0.09 4.57
CA LEU A 52 -8.68 -0.62 3.27
C LEU A 52 -7.16 -0.53 3.20
N SER A 53 -6.53 -1.57 2.71
CA SER A 53 -5.12 -1.55 2.40
C SER A 53 -4.83 -2.12 1.02
N ALA A 54 -3.67 -1.80 0.47
CA ALA A 54 -3.28 -2.26 -0.85
C ALA A 54 -1.79 -2.60 -0.89
N ALA A 55 -1.48 -3.68 -1.58
CA ALA A 55 -0.12 -4.08 -1.90
C ALA A 55 0.11 -3.91 -3.40
N PRO A 56 0.50 -2.72 -3.88
CA PRO A 56 0.90 -2.56 -5.27
C PRO A 56 2.28 -3.18 -5.57
N GLY A 57 2.57 -3.43 -6.84
CA GLY A 57 3.95 -3.69 -7.28
C GLY A 57 4.84 -2.46 -7.06
N CYS A 58 6.14 -2.66 -6.92
CA CYS A 58 7.11 -1.55 -6.75
C CYS A 58 7.35 -0.74 -8.02
N SER A 59 7.22 -1.34 -9.21
CA SER A 59 7.32 -0.65 -10.50
C SER A 59 6.29 0.47 -10.64
N TYR A 60 6.66 1.58 -11.28
CA TYR A 60 5.72 2.64 -11.67
C TYR A 60 5.64 2.79 -13.20
N PRO A 61 4.42 2.91 -13.78
CA PRO A 61 3.12 2.75 -13.13
C PRO A 61 2.87 1.28 -12.72
N ASP A 62 2.24 1.09 -11.56
CA ASP A 62 1.81 -0.25 -11.14
C ASP A 62 0.61 -0.68 -11.96
N LYS A 63 0.67 -1.93 -12.44
CA LYS A 63 -0.39 -2.55 -13.21
C LYS A 63 -1.24 -3.51 -12.38
N SER A 64 -0.81 -3.81 -11.16
CA SER A 64 -1.40 -4.85 -10.32
C SER A 64 -2.60 -4.33 -9.50
N VAL A 65 -2.52 -3.10 -8.99
CA VAL A 65 -3.60 -2.47 -8.22
C VAL A 65 -4.17 -1.25 -8.95
N HIS A 66 -5.50 -1.20 -9.04
CA HIS A 66 -6.19 -0.08 -9.67
C HIS A 66 -5.96 1.24 -8.90
N PRO A 67 -5.64 2.36 -9.58
CA PRO A 67 -5.43 3.66 -8.93
C PRO A 67 -6.59 4.09 -8.04
N GLY A 68 -7.84 3.86 -8.47
CA GLY A 68 -9.02 4.20 -7.68
C GLY A 68 -9.17 3.40 -6.38
N TYR A 69 -8.59 2.20 -6.28
CA TYR A 69 -8.51 1.46 -5.01
C TYR A 69 -7.38 2.03 -4.12
N LEU A 70 -6.22 2.34 -4.71
CA LEU A 70 -5.09 2.97 -3.99
C LEU A 70 -5.48 4.31 -3.35
N VAL A 71 -6.25 5.12 -4.07
CA VAL A 71 -6.80 6.39 -3.59
C VAL A 71 -7.58 6.23 -2.30
N GLN A 72 -8.39 5.18 -2.24
CA GLN A 72 -9.30 4.89 -1.15
C GLN A 72 -8.67 4.04 -0.06
N SER A 73 -7.38 3.67 -0.15
CA SER A 73 -6.71 2.84 0.86
C SER A 73 -6.19 3.69 2.02
N ASN A 74 -6.38 3.19 3.25
CA ASN A 74 -5.73 3.70 4.46
C ASN A 74 -4.25 3.35 4.47
N PHE A 75 -3.91 2.15 4.00
CA PHE A 75 -2.56 1.66 4.07
C PHE A 75 -2.06 1.20 2.71
N VAL A 76 -0.80 1.51 2.41
CA VAL A 76 -0.17 1.10 1.15
C VAL A 76 1.16 0.43 1.47
N TRP A 77 1.33 -0.79 0.96
CA TRP A 77 2.52 -1.61 1.17
C TRP A 77 3.09 -2.10 -0.16
N PRO A 78 3.93 -1.31 -0.85
CA PRO A 78 4.53 -1.76 -2.09
C PRO A 78 5.34 -3.04 -1.88
N ARG A 79 5.20 -3.98 -2.82
CA ARG A 79 5.97 -5.22 -2.86
C ARG A 79 7.32 -4.94 -3.51
N PHE A 80 8.39 -4.93 -2.71
CA PHE A 80 9.78 -4.80 -3.19
C PHE A 80 10.44 -6.17 -3.33
N TYR A 81 9.72 -7.10 -3.93
CA TYR A 81 10.14 -8.48 -4.22
C TYR A 81 9.49 -8.92 -5.53
N ASP A 82 9.99 -9.99 -6.14
CA ASP A 82 9.52 -10.51 -7.43
C ASP A 82 9.52 -9.49 -8.58
N ASP A 83 10.41 -8.49 -8.50
CA ASP A 83 10.62 -7.48 -9.54
C ASP A 83 12.14 -7.38 -9.85
N PRO A 84 12.57 -7.64 -11.09
CA PRO A 84 13.99 -7.68 -11.44
C PRO A 84 14.65 -6.30 -11.47
N GLU A 85 13.88 -5.20 -11.45
CA GLU A 85 14.39 -3.84 -11.50
C GLU A 85 14.25 -3.10 -10.17
N TYR A 86 13.15 -3.33 -9.46
CA TYR A 86 12.76 -2.63 -8.25
C TYR A 86 12.70 -3.54 -7.01
N GLY A 87 12.90 -4.85 -7.16
CA GLY A 87 12.96 -5.79 -6.06
C GLY A 87 14.24 -5.66 -5.22
N ILE A 88 14.18 -6.06 -3.96
CA ILE A 88 15.32 -5.97 -3.04
C ILE A 88 16.50 -6.86 -3.45
N ALA A 89 16.23 -7.99 -4.13
CA ALA A 89 17.23 -8.95 -4.63
C ALA A 89 17.99 -8.49 -5.87
N SER A 90 17.38 -7.65 -6.72
CA SER A 90 18.04 -7.17 -7.95
C SER A 90 19.21 -6.22 -7.68
N VAL A 91 19.41 -5.90 -6.40
CA VAL A 91 20.29 -4.86 -5.95
C VAL A 91 21.52 -5.49 -5.32
N ARG A 92 22.59 -5.53 -6.11
CA ARG A 92 23.92 -6.01 -5.71
C ARG A 92 24.84 -4.90 -5.17
N ASP A 93 24.41 -3.62 -5.28
CA ASP A 93 25.14 -2.43 -4.83
C ASP A 93 24.21 -1.41 -4.14
N SER A 94 24.63 -0.96 -2.95
CA SER A 94 23.97 0.05 -2.11
C SER A 94 23.73 1.42 -2.77
N THR A 95 24.54 1.81 -3.76
CA THR A 95 24.41 3.11 -4.45
C THR A 95 23.28 3.08 -5.47
N ALA A 96 23.22 2.00 -6.27
CA ALA A 96 22.11 1.74 -7.18
C ALA A 96 20.80 1.46 -6.43
N PHE A 97 20.88 0.83 -5.25
CA PHE A 97 19.73 0.62 -4.33
C PHE A 97 19.07 1.95 -3.97
N GLN A 98 19.87 2.90 -3.49
CA GLN A 98 19.38 4.20 -3.07
C GLN A 98 18.69 4.88 -4.22
N THR A 99 19.29 4.95 -5.41
CA THR A 99 18.68 5.68 -6.53
C THR A 99 17.39 5.04 -7.04
N ARG A 100 17.32 3.72 -7.23
CA ARG A 100 16.14 3.06 -7.84
C ARG A 100 14.96 2.95 -6.88
N ILE A 101 15.21 2.55 -5.62
CA ILE A 101 14.18 2.55 -4.59
C ILE A 101 13.77 3.97 -4.24
N TYR A 102 14.69 4.93 -4.17
CA TYR A 102 14.34 6.33 -3.88
C TYR A 102 13.48 6.90 -4.99
N ILE A 103 13.82 6.72 -6.27
CA ILE A 103 12.98 7.18 -7.38
C ILE A 103 11.62 6.47 -7.37
N GLY A 104 11.60 5.15 -7.18
CA GLY A 104 10.36 4.38 -7.13
C GLY A 104 9.46 4.82 -5.97
N LEU A 105 10.01 4.92 -4.77
CA LEU A 105 9.31 5.36 -3.57
C LEU A 105 8.91 6.83 -3.64
N SER A 106 9.80 7.74 -4.07
CA SER A 106 9.51 9.18 -4.18
C SER A 106 8.46 9.45 -5.24
N ALA A 107 8.56 8.86 -6.43
CA ALA A 107 7.53 8.99 -7.46
C ALA A 107 6.18 8.46 -6.98
N ARG A 108 6.18 7.37 -6.19
CA ARG A 108 4.96 6.83 -5.57
C ARG A 108 4.40 7.75 -4.51
N LEU A 109 5.24 8.30 -3.65
CA LEU A 109 4.84 9.21 -2.59
C LEU A 109 4.30 10.51 -3.21
N ASP A 110 5.01 11.11 -4.17
CA ASP A 110 4.57 12.32 -4.84
C ASP A 110 3.28 12.11 -5.66
N THR A 111 3.07 10.92 -6.24
CA THR A 111 1.81 10.59 -6.92
C THR A 111 0.70 10.31 -5.90
N VAL A 112 0.95 9.49 -4.88
CA VAL A 112 -0.06 9.09 -3.89
C VAL A 112 -0.33 10.19 -2.85
N PHE A 113 0.51 11.21 -2.73
CA PHE A 113 0.26 12.37 -1.87
C PHE A 113 -0.03 13.64 -2.69
N GLY A 114 0.51 13.77 -3.90
CA GLY A 114 0.33 14.94 -4.78
C GLY A 114 -0.86 14.85 -5.74
N LEU A 115 -1.28 13.66 -6.18
CA LEU A 115 -2.56 13.48 -6.88
C LEU A 115 -3.74 13.26 -5.91
N LEU A 116 -3.49 12.98 -4.63
CA LEU A 116 -4.50 12.44 -3.69
C LEU A 116 -4.76 13.32 -2.45
N GLY A 117 -5.20 14.56 -2.65
CA GLY A 117 -6.04 15.25 -1.64
C GLY A 117 -7.28 14.38 -1.29
N PRO A 118 -7.79 14.39 -0.05
CA PRO A 118 -8.06 13.13 0.63
C PRO A 118 -9.47 12.56 0.40
N PRO A 119 -9.60 11.23 0.27
CA PRO A 119 -10.76 10.49 0.75
C PRO A 119 -10.55 9.91 2.16
N VAL A 120 -9.30 9.85 2.66
CA VAL A 120 -8.94 9.33 3.99
C VAL A 120 -7.84 10.20 4.60
N ARG A 121 -8.03 10.62 5.86
CA ARG A 121 -7.22 11.66 6.53
C ARG A 121 -5.77 11.23 6.87
N GLU A 122 -5.52 9.93 7.03
CA GLU A 122 -4.20 9.43 7.38
C GLU A 122 -3.90 8.18 6.54
N LYS A 123 -2.89 8.29 5.66
CA LYS A 123 -2.34 7.15 4.93
C LYS A 123 -1.07 6.66 5.62
N LEU A 124 -1.06 5.42 6.12
CA LEU A 124 0.19 4.80 6.58
C LEU A 124 0.82 4.01 5.44
N TRP A 125 2.13 4.10 5.37
CA TRP A 125 2.94 3.34 4.44
C TRP A 125 3.77 2.32 5.18
N GLY A 126 3.84 1.12 4.62
CA GLY A 126 4.75 0.08 5.04
C GLY A 126 5.45 -0.55 3.85
N VAL A 127 6.34 -1.49 4.14
CA VAL A 127 7.07 -2.24 3.12
C VAL A 127 6.67 -3.70 3.31
N MET A 128 6.18 -4.33 2.24
CA MET A 128 5.97 -5.77 2.28
C MET A 128 7.29 -6.46 1.97
N LEU A 129 7.77 -7.25 2.93
CA LEU A 129 8.97 -8.04 2.81
C LEU A 129 8.57 -9.51 2.61
N ALA A 130 9.02 -10.11 1.52
CA ALA A 130 9.00 -11.56 1.34
C ALA A 130 10.44 -12.07 1.41
N PRO A 131 10.71 -13.25 1.99
CA PRO A 131 12.01 -13.87 1.85
C PRO A 131 12.26 -14.11 0.37
N ASP A 132 13.32 -13.53 -0.17
CA ASP A 132 13.81 -13.95 -1.48
C ASP A 132 14.13 -15.44 -1.39
N ASN A 133 13.81 -16.19 -2.44
CA ASN A 133 14.21 -17.59 -2.59
C ASN A 133 15.75 -17.78 -2.75
N GLY A 134 16.54 -16.81 -2.29
CA GLY A 134 18.00 -16.79 -2.22
C GLY A 134 18.57 -15.40 -2.51
N ALA A 135 19.00 -14.65 -1.49
CA ALA A 135 20.17 -13.76 -1.50
C ALA A 135 20.22 -12.86 -0.25
N GLY A 136 21.42 -12.62 0.29
CA GLY A 136 21.70 -11.71 1.41
C GLY A 136 21.44 -10.21 1.13
N GLY A 137 20.65 -9.84 0.11
CA GLY A 137 20.28 -8.46 -0.20
C GLY A 137 19.20 -7.87 0.73
N MET A 138 18.43 -8.73 1.41
CA MET A 138 17.30 -8.33 2.25
C MET A 138 17.70 -7.43 3.43
N VAL A 139 18.81 -7.74 4.12
CA VAL A 139 19.25 -6.99 5.32
C VAL A 139 19.77 -5.60 4.94
N THR A 140 20.60 -5.52 3.89
CA THR A 140 21.14 -4.25 3.39
C THR A 140 20.03 -3.36 2.83
N GLY A 141 19.10 -3.93 2.07
CA GLY A 141 17.98 -3.18 1.52
C GLY A 141 16.99 -2.70 2.58
N LEU A 142 16.74 -3.51 3.63
CA LEU A 142 15.86 -3.11 4.73
C LEU A 142 16.42 -1.92 5.52
N LEU A 143 17.73 -1.90 5.79
CA LEU A 143 18.37 -0.78 6.50
C LEU A 143 18.27 0.53 5.72
N VAL A 144 18.41 0.49 4.40
CA VAL A 144 18.27 1.69 3.57
C VAL A 144 16.81 2.12 3.45
N LEU A 145 15.86 1.19 3.32
CA LEU A 145 14.43 1.51 3.38
C LEU A 145 14.07 2.21 4.69
N ILE A 146 14.47 1.67 5.83
CA ILE A 146 14.22 2.29 7.14
C ILE A 146 14.80 3.71 7.20
N LYS A 147 16.06 3.89 6.76
CA LYS A 147 16.71 5.22 6.73
C LYS A 147 15.93 6.22 5.87
N GLU A 148 15.46 5.82 4.69
CA GLU A 148 14.70 6.71 3.80
C GLU A 148 13.29 6.99 4.30
N PHE A 149 12.58 6.00 4.84
CA PHE A 149 11.27 6.21 5.46
C PHE A 149 11.36 7.21 6.63
N LEU A 150 12.41 7.11 7.45
CA LEU A 150 12.67 8.08 8.51
C LEU A 150 12.98 9.48 7.94
N ARG A 151 13.79 9.60 6.88
CA ARG A 151 14.07 10.87 6.20
C ARG A 151 12.81 11.50 5.59
N LEU A 152 11.96 10.72 4.95
CA LEU A 152 10.73 11.19 4.33
C LEU A 152 9.69 11.62 5.37
N ARG A 153 9.55 10.88 6.48
CA ARG A 153 8.72 11.34 7.62
C ARG A 153 9.22 12.66 8.21
N LEU A 154 10.54 12.86 8.33
CA LEU A 154 11.11 14.14 8.76
C LEU A 154 10.78 15.28 7.78
N LYS A 155 10.77 15.02 6.46
CA LYS A 155 10.38 16.00 5.44
C LYS A 155 8.88 16.33 5.48
N CYS A 156 8.00 15.35 5.69
CA CYS A 156 6.55 15.58 5.83
C CYS A 156 6.19 16.25 7.16
N ALA A 157 6.87 15.92 8.27
CA ALA A 157 6.68 16.57 9.57
C ALA A 157 7.06 18.06 9.58
N GLY A 158 7.92 18.49 8.65
CA GLY A 158 8.27 19.91 8.45
C GLY A 158 7.24 20.73 7.64
N LYS A 159 6.27 20.09 6.98
CA LYS A 159 5.14 20.77 6.33
C LYS A 159 3.92 20.68 7.25
N ARG A 160 3.81 21.59 8.22
CA ARG A 160 2.51 21.87 8.83
C ARG A 160 1.58 22.35 7.73
N GLU A 161 0.43 21.71 7.61
CA GLU A 161 -0.74 22.19 6.87
C GLU A 161 -0.98 23.66 7.25
N VAL A 162 -0.73 24.58 6.31
CA VAL A 162 -1.35 25.90 6.35
C VAL A 162 -2.75 25.67 5.82
N VAL A 163 -3.69 25.35 6.72
CA VAL A 163 -5.11 25.41 6.44
C VAL A 163 -5.46 26.89 6.40
N GLY A 164 -5.72 27.41 5.21
CA GLY A 164 -6.35 28.70 4.95
C GLY A 164 -7.71 28.48 4.29
#